data_AF-A0A075ML19-F1
#
_entry.id   AF-A0A075ML19-F1
#
_cell.length_a   1.000
_cell.length_b   1.000
_cell.length_c   1.000
_cell.angle_alpha   90.00
_cell.angle_beta   90.00
_cell.angle_gamma   90.00
#
_symmetry.space_group_name_H-M   'P 1'
#
loop_
_entity.id
_entity.type
_entity.pdbx_description
1 polymer ?
#
loop_
_entity_poly.entity_id
_entity_poly.type
_entity_poly.pdbx_seq_one_letter_code
_entity_poly.pdbx_strand_id
1 'polypeptide(L)'
;MSNQVSEAVAIDQFGNKQPLKIVDQVTRKKTGDGKIEKITGTTKNDHIISKDSKDAGKKLIFAGAGDDTIESLNQGNDIYIWGKGHGNDVIIEKKTKGDHKDMVQMVGDITSEDIDYHMQNDKKGDRTLYIKIKSSSEFLTIPRDENPEAMYGIHFLKSNEKIFFNEKGLEYRARDIEEGSTNGDTLKGSSFLSTFIGSKFNDVIYDNWPQTKYPPAIKHNTYIGNKGNDVVYGGQGNNKFIWSPGDGNDTYYDQCISNKCIKSHIEIPLSAKQDLIYYSTNNGNQDNVLVIWHKSTNEYITVMREENLNTISAVKFSGGKETINLINDIEYLFDAYPPTQDIFDKYFAKGNDAVHEDL
;
A
#
# COMPACT_ATOMS: atom_id res chain seq x y z
N MET A 1 -44.28 38.81 16.31
CA MET A 1 -44.25 37.65 17.22
C MET A 1 -43.08 36.80 16.79
N SER A 2 -41.98 36.86 17.54
CA SER A 2 -40.78 36.04 17.32
C SER A 2 -40.94 34.79 18.19
N ASN A 3 -40.94 33.62 17.56
CA ASN A 3 -40.94 32.35 18.26
C ASN A 3 -39.56 32.12 18.87
N GLN A 4 -39.51 32.10 20.20
CA GLN A 4 -38.37 31.60 20.95
C GLN A 4 -38.27 30.09 20.72
N VAL A 5 -37.13 29.63 20.19
CA VAL A 5 -36.72 28.23 20.28
C VAL A 5 -35.86 28.13 21.53
N SER A 6 -36.32 27.33 22.49
CA SER A 6 -35.63 27.05 23.74
C SER A 6 -34.32 26.32 23.49
N GLU A 7 -33.18 26.96 23.79
CA GLU A 7 -31.86 26.33 23.76
C GLU A 7 -31.75 25.28 24.90
N ALA A 8 -31.44 24.04 24.52
CA ALA A 8 -31.16 22.96 25.47
C ALA A 8 -29.81 23.20 26.15
N VAL A 9 -29.77 23.13 27.48
CA VAL A 9 -28.59 23.41 28.31
C VAL A 9 -27.98 22.10 28.80
N ALA A 10 -26.69 21.89 28.58
CA ALA A 10 -25.93 20.80 29.22
C ALA A 10 -25.21 21.31 30.48
N ILE A 11 -25.21 20.45 31.51
CA ILE A 11 -24.59 20.71 32.83
C ILE A 11 -23.26 19.95 32.88
N ASP A 12 -22.18 20.60 33.30
CA ASP A 12 -20.88 19.94 33.51
C ASP A 12 -20.85 19.13 34.83
N GLN A 13 -19.79 18.34 35.05
CA GLN A 13 -19.61 17.52 36.26
C GLN A 13 -19.51 18.34 37.58
N PHE A 14 -19.51 19.68 37.50
CA PHE A 14 -19.50 20.61 38.63
C PHE A 14 -20.80 21.42 38.74
N GLY A 15 -21.83 21.13 37.93
CA GLY A 15 -23.13 21.79 38.01
C GLY A 15 -23.23 23.12 37.26
N ASN A 16 -22.23 23.51 36.46
CA ASN A 16 -22.26 24.78 35.74
C ASN A 16 -22.97 24.65 34.40
N LYS A 17 -23.83 25.63 34.10
CA LYS A 17 -24.48 25.79 32.78
C LYS A 17 -23.50 26.48 31.83
N GLN A 18 -23.13 25.84 30.74
CA GLN A 18 -22.28 26.42 29.69
C GLN A 18 -23.03 26.41 28.34
N PRO A 19 -22.92 27.48 27.53
CA PRO A 19 -23.48 27.50 26.18
C PRO A 19 -22.74 26.50 25.26
N LEU A 20 -23.45 25.91 24.28
CA LEU A 20 -22.90 25.07 23.21
C LEU A 20 -21.71 25.78 22.56
N LYS A 21 -20.50 25.26 22.78
CA LYS A 21 -19.28 25.75 22.15
C LYS A 21 -19.16 25.12 20.77
N ILE A 22 -19.19 25.96 19.72
CA ILE A 22 -18.36 25.70 18.53
C ILE A 22 -16.93 25.59 19.07
N VAL A 23 -16.34 24.39 19.10
CA VAL A 23 -15.02 24.19 19.69
C VAL A 23 -13.96 24.75 18.74
N ASP A 24 -13.73 26.05 18.82
CA ASP A 24 -12.59 26.75 18.21
C ASP A 24 -11.33 26.62 19.12
N GLN A 25 -11.03 25.42 19.63
CA GLN A 25 -9.73 25.16 20.26
C GLN A 25 -8.70 24.78 19.19
N VAL A 26 -8.48 25.72 18.28
CA VAL A 26 -7.39 25.68 17.29
C VAL A 26 -6.07 25.91 18.04
N THR A 27 -5.31 24.84 18.29
CA THR A 27 -3.90 24.98 18.67
C THR A 27 -3.04 24.91 17.42
N ARG A 28 -2.63 26.09 16.91
CA ARG A 28 -1.70 26.20 15.77
C ARG A 28 -0.28 25.99 16.26
N LYS A 29 0.34 24.87 15.91
CA LYS A 29 1.77 24.66 16.11
C LYS A 29 2.44 24.66 14.74
N LYS A 30 3.39 25.56 14.53
CA LYS A 30 4.20 25.61 13.32
C LYS A 30 5.32 24.58 13.49
N THR A 31 5.23 23.45 12.80
CA THR A 31 6.35 22.52 12.64
C THR A 31 6.90 22.66 11.21
N GLY A 32 8.13 22.20 10.96
CA GLY A 32 8.93 22.52 9.78
C GLY A 32 8.32 22.21 8.40
N ASP A 33 7.21 21.46 8.36
CA ASP A 33 6.66 20.87 7.12
C ASP A 33 5.36 21.55 6.66
N GLY A 34 5.01 22.69 7.25
CA GLY A 34 3.76 23.41 6.99
C GLY A 34 2.96 23.66 8.27
N LYS A 35 1.95 24.54 8.21
CA LYS A 35 1.07 24.78 9.36
C LYS A 35 0.09 23.61 9.50
N ILE A 36 0.25 22.79 10.55
CA ILE A 36 -0.77 21.82 10.95
C ILE A 36 -1.71 22.51 11.95
N GLU A 37 -3.01 22.46 11.67
CA GLU A 37 -4.04 22.95 12.59
C GLU A 37 -4.68 21.77 13.32
N LYS A 38 -4.57 21.78 14.65
CA LYS A 38 -5.17 20.76 15.50
C LYS A 38 -6.58 21.19 15.90
N ILE A 39 -7.53 20.29 15.70
CA ILE A 39 -8.94 20.44 16.10
C ILE A 39 -9.24 19.31 17.08
N THR A 40 -9.90 19.63 18.19
CA THR A 40 -10.24 18.64 19.22
C THR A 40 -11.66 18.87 19.70
N GLY A 41 -12.49 17.82 19.70
CA GLY A 41 -13.82 17.84 20.30
C GLY A 41 -13.78 17.46 21.78
N THR A 42 -14.84 16.82 22.25
CA THR A 42 -15.14 16.57 23.65
C THR A 42 -15.39 15.08 23.92
N THR A 43 -16.04 14.75 25.02
CA THR A 43 -16.47 13.36 25.34
C THR A 43 -17.96 13.18 25.11
N LYS A 44 -18.57 14.05 24.31
CA LYS A 44 -19.98 14.03 23.92
C LYS A 44 -20.04 14.12 22.41
N ASN A 45 -21.19 13.77 21.84
CA ASN A 45 -21.47 13.92 20.42
C ASN A 45 -21.25 15.36 19.97
N ASP A 46 -20.25 15.55 19.13
CA ASP A 46 -19.81 16.83 18.59
C ASP A 46 -20.14 16.95 17.10
N HIS A 47 -20.42 18.19 16.68
CA HIS A 47 -20.45 18.57 15.27
C HIS A 47 -19.27 19.49 15.00
N ILE A 48 -18.24 18.95 14.35
CA ILE A 48 -16.97 19.62 14.08
C ILE A 48 -16.99 20.10 12.63
N ILE A 49 -16.79 21.40 12.42
CA ILE A 49 -16.63 21.98 11.08
C ILE A 49 -15.21 22.53 10.95
N SER A 50 -14.37 21.82 10.21
CA SER A 50 -13.02 22.25 9.85
C SER A 50 -13.07 23.11 8.59
N LYS A 51 -13.04 24.43 8.74
CA LYS A 51 -13.08 25.37 7.60
C LYS A 51 -11.71 25.57 6.99
N ASP A 52 -11.68 25.87 5.69
CA ASP A 52 -10.49 26.38 5.00
C ASP A 52 -9.87 27.54 5.82
N SER A 53 -8.70 27.29 6.40
CA SER A 53 -7.78 28.39 6.67
C SER A 53 -7.34 28.94 5.32
N LYS A 54 -7.00 30.25 5.23
CA LYS A 54 -6.48 30.85 3.99
C LYS A 54 -5.25 30.14 3.40
N ASP A 55 -4.64 29.23 4.16
CA ASP A 55 -3.61 28.31 3.74
C ASP A 55 -4.23 26.89 3.67
N ALA A 56 -4.05 26.16 2.57
CA ALA A 56 -4.46 24.76 2.35
C ALA A 56 -3.66 23.75 3.23
N GLY A 57 -3.48 24.09 4.50
CA GLY A 57 -2.65 23.35 5.44
C GLY A 57 -3.41 22.18 6.05
N LYS A 58 -2.73 21.04 6.09
CA LYS A 58 -3.10 19.80 6.79
C LYS A 58 -3.75 20.03 8.15
N LYS A 59 -4.86 19.35 8.42
CA LYS A 59 -5.53 19.31 9.73
C LYS A 59 -5.23 18.02 10.47
N LEU A 60 -5.23 18.12 11.79
CA LEU A 60 -5.22 16.97 12.70
C LEU A 60 -6.45 17.06 13.58
N ILE A 61 -7.44 16.21 13.32
CA ILE A 61 -8.77 16.28 13.93
C ILE A 61 -8.94 15.09 14.87
N PHE A 62 -9.29 15.38 16.12
CA PHE A 62 -9.62 14.38 17.14
C PHE A 62 -10.98 14.73 17.75
N ALA A 63 -12.05 14.04 17.34
CA ALA A 63 -13.39 14.38 17.81
C ALA A 63 -13.60 14.02 19.28
N GLY A 64 -12.98 12.92 19.73
CA GLY A 64 -12.96 12.53 21.13
C GLY A 64 -13.80 11.29 21.34
N ALA A 65 -14.65 11.29 22.37
CA ALA A 65 -15.60 10.20 22.58
C ALA A 65 -17.02 10.71 22.34
N GLY A 66 -17.89 9.87 21.79
CA GLY A 66 -19.26 10.26 21.44
C GLY A 66 -19.56 9.82 20.02
N ASP A 67 -20.80 9.98 19.57
CA ASP A 67 -21.08 9.77 18.14
C ASP A 67 -20.93 11.12 17.43
N ASP A 68 -19.79 11.33 16.77
CA ASP A 68 -19.36 12.63 16.25
C ASP A 68 -19.59 12.78 14.74
N THR A 69 -19.82 14.01 14.30
CA THR A 69 -19.85 14.36 12.87
C THR A 69 -18.78 15.40 12.57
N ILE A 70 -17.87 15.07 11.66
CA ILE A 70 -16.73 15.88 11.27
C ILE A 70 -16.89 16.31 9.81
N GLU A 71 -17.21 17.59 9.58
CA GLU A 71 -17.21 18.21 8.26
C GLU A 71 -15.87 18.88 7.98
N SER A 72 -15.04 18.27 7.12
CA SER A 72 -13.83 18.93 6.63
C SER A 72 -14.10 19.63 5.31
N LEU A 73 -14.06 20.96 5.37
CA LEU A 73 -14.36 21.85 4.25
C LEU A 73 -13.10 22.35 3.54
N ASN A 74 -11.96 21.67 3.73
CA ASN A 74 -10.66 22.13 3.26
C ASN A 74 -10.04 21.24 2.17
N GLN A 75 -8.98 21.74 1.52
CA GLN A 75 -8.26 21.09 0.41
C GLN A 75 -6.90 20.49 0.85
N GLY A 76 -6.70 20.27 2.15
CA GLY A 76 -5.48 19.70 2.73
C GLY A 76 -5.47 18.17 2.70
N ASN A 77 -4.34 17.59 3.10
CA ASN A 77 -4.23 16.16 3.40
C ASN A 77 -4.41 15.98 4.90
N ASP A 78 -5.64 15.72 5.33
CA ASP A 78 -6.04 15.74 6.73
C ASP A 78 -5.80 14.41 7.45
N ILE A 79 -5.66 14.47 8.77
CA ILE A 79 -5.59 13.30 9.65
C ILE A 79 -6.74 13.31 10.63
N TYR A 80 -7.50 12.22 10.64
CA TYR A 80 -8.58 11.93 11.58
C TYR A 80 -8.12 10.90 12.60
N ILE A 81 -8.02 11.29 13.87
CA ILE A 81 -7.65 10.37 14.95
C ILE A 81 -8.88 9.61 15.40
N TRP A 82 -8.89 8.29 15.21
CA TRP A 82 -10.00 7.43 15.58
C TRP A 82 -9.53 6.12 16.21
N GLY A 83 -10.35 5.50 17.06
CA GLY A 83 -9.96 4.30 17.77
C GLY A 83 -11.05 3.82 18.74
N LYS A 84 -10.70 2.83 19.56
CA LYS A 84 -11.63 2.22 20.51
C LYS A 84 -12.03 3.21 21.60
N GLY A 85 -13.32 3.31 21.87
CA GLY A 85 -13.90 4.22 22.86
C GLY A 85 -14.20 5.62 22.32
N HIS A 86 -13.98 5.85 21.02
CA HIS A 86 -14.29 7.12 20.39
C HIS A 86 -15.75 7.22 19.93
N GLY A 87 -16.48 6.09 19.82
CA GLY A 87 -17.89 6.07 19.41
C GLY A 87 -18.10 5.87 17.91
N ASN A 88 -19.31 6.18 17.43
CA ASN A 88 -19.71 5.96 16.04
C ASN A 88 -19.71 7.26 15.25
N ASP A 89 -18.68 7.45 14.45
CA ASP A 89 -18.38 8.75 13.85
C ASP A 89 -18.65 8.79 12.35
N VAL A 90 -18.89 10.00 11.85
CA VAL A 90 -19.05 10.29 10.43
C VAL A 90 -18.09 11.40 10.01
N ILE A 91 -17.24 11.14 9.02
CA ILE A 91 -16.39 12.15 8.39
C ILE A 91 -16.99 12.53 7.05
N ILE A 92 -17.25 13.81 6.82
CA ILE A 92 -17.77 14.37 5.58
C ILE A 92 -16.67 15.25 4.99
N GLU A 93 -16.11 14.81 3.88
CA GLU A 93 -15.14 15.59 3.11
C GLU A 93 -15.80 16.49 2.09
N LYS A 94 -15.14 17.61 1.81
CA LYS A 94 -15.53 18.51 0.72
C LYS A 94 -15.21 17.85 -0.61
N LYS A 95 -16.20 17.88 -1.52
CA LYS A 95 -15.98 17.44 -2.90
C LYS A 95 -15.05 18.43 -3.63
N THR A 96 -13.76 18.09 -3.78
CA THR A 96 -12.74 18.96 -4.41
C THR A 96 -11.95 18.21 -5.46
N LYS A 97 -11.55 18.93 -6.52
CA LYS A 97 -10.63 18.41 -7.55
C LYS A 97 -9.19 18.49 -7.04
N GLY A 98 -8.46 17.39 -7.08
CA GLY A 98 -7.05 17.29 -6.69
C GLY A 98 -6.66 15.95 -6.04
N ASP A 99 -5.35 15.72 -5.90
CA ASP A 99 -4.75 14.56 -5.21
C ASP A 99 -4.69 14.82 -3.69
N HIS A 100 -5.84 14.70 -3.02
CA HIS A 100 -5.92 14.74 -1.56
C HIS A 100 -5.68 13.34 -0.98
N LYS A 101 -4.88 13.27 0.09
CA LYS A 101 -4.43 12.04 0.76
C LYS A 101 -4.81 12.07 2.24
N ASP A 102 -6.10 12.09 2.50
CA ASP A 102 -6.65 12.10 3.85
C ASP A 102 -6.44 10.75 4.53
N MET A 103 -6.30 10.76 5.86
CA MET A 103 -5.90 9.58 6.60
C MET A 103 -6.67 9.45 7.91
N VAL A 104 -7.24 8.27 8.15
CA VAL A 104 -7.67 7.86 9.48
C VAL A 104 -6.48 7.29 10.22
N GLN A 105 -6.00 7.98 11.24
CA GLN A 105 -4.96 7.48 12.14
C GLN A 105 -5.61 6.69 13.29
N MET A 106 -5.54 5.37 13.17
CA MET A 106 -5.99 4.42 14.18
C MET A 106 -5.05 4.45 15.39
N VAL A 107 -5.61 4.83 16.54
CA VAL A 107 -4.88 4.94 17.82
C VAL A 107 -5.19 3.77 18.75
N GLY A 108 -4.34 3.65 19.79
CA GLY A 108 -4.42 2.57 20.77
C GLY A 108 -3.84 1.27 20.24
N ASP A 109 -4.27 0.16 20.84
CA ASP A 109 -3.70 -1.16 20.58
C ASP A 109 -4.26 -1.87 19.33
N ILE A 110 -4.78 -1.11 18.37
CA ILE A 110 -5.52 -1.60 17.20
C ILE A 110 -4.57 -1.87 16.01
N THR A 111 -4.74 -3.02 15.38
CA THR A 111 -4.11 -3.42 14.12
C THR A 111 -5.16 -3.60 13.02
N SER A 112 -4.71 -3.82 11.78
CA SER A 112 -5.60 -4.12 10.65
C SER A 112 -6.40 -5.41 10.82
N GLU A 113 -5.94 -6.34 11.65
CA GLU A 113 -6.67 -7.57 11.97
C GLU A 113 -7.82 -7.32 12.95
N ASP A 114 -7.79 -6.23 13.70
CA ASP A 114 -8.79 -5.86 14.70
C ASP A 114 -10.00 -5.11 14.14
N ILE A 115 -9.97 -4.79 12.84
CA ILE A 115 -11.04 -4.08 12.16
C ILE A 115 -11.66 -4.91 11.03
N ASP A 116 -12.93 -4.64 10.74
CA ASP A 116 -13.56 -4.95 9.47
C ASP A 116 -13.71 -3.65 8.69
N TYR A 117 -13.41 -3.66 7.40
CA TYR A 117 -13.64 -2.51 6.54
C TYR A 117 -14.19 -2.95 5.19
N HIS A 118 -15.06 -2.13 4.61
CA HIS A 118 -15.59 -2.38 3.27
C HIS A 118 -16.01 -1.08 2.59
N MET A 119 -16.03 -1.12 1.26
CA MET A 119 -16.60 -0.08 0.43
C MET A 119 -18.03 -0.46 0.06
N GLN A 120 -18.96 0.48 0.19
CA GLN A 120 -20.33 0.32 -0.28
C GLN A 120 -20.69 1.45 -1.24
N ASN A 121 -21.37 1.11 -2.32
CA ASN A 121 -21.91 2.08 -3.27
C ASN A 121 -23.36 2.42 -2.91
N ASP A 122 -23.72 3.68 -3.03
CA ASP A 122 -25.12 4.11 -3.00
C ASP A 122 -25.77 3.94 -4.40
N LYS A 123 -27.05 4.32 -4.51
CA LYS A 123 -27.80 4.21 -5.78
C LYS A 123 -27.32 5.16 -6.88
N LYS A 124 -26.57 6.20 -6.54
CA LYS A 124 -26.00 7.18 -7.46
C LYS A 124 -24.58 6.84 -7.88
N GLY A 125 -23.97 5.84 -7.24
CA GLY A 125 -22.59 5.43 -7.46
C GLY A 125 -21.59 6.10 -6.52
N ASP A 126 -22.07 6.94 -5.58
CA ASP A 126 -21.24 7.49 -4.51
C ASP A 126 -20.75 6.33 -3.63
N ARG A 127 -19.48 6.35 -3.27
CA ARG A 127 -18.87 5.28 -2.47
C ARG A 127 -18.74 5.72 -1.03
N THR A 128 -18.88 4.81 -0.09
CA THR A 128 -18.67 5.08 1.34
C THR A 128 -17.74 4.02 1.90
N LEU A 129 -16.69 4.46 2.60
CA LEU A 129 -15.83 3.59 3.38
C LEU A 129 -16.44 3.41 4.77
N TYR A 130 -16.71 2.16 5.13
CA TYR A 130 -17.10 1.77 6.46
C TYR A 130 -15.95 1.06 7.13
N ILE A 131 -15.61 1.48 8.34
CA ILE A 131 -14.63 0.83 9.19
C ILE A 131 -15.31 0.47 10.51
N LYS A 132 -15.13 -0.75 10.99
CA LYS A 132 -15.70 -1.23 12.24
C LYS A 132 -14.62 -1.89 13.10
N ILE A 133 -14.49 -1.48 14.35
CA ILE A 133 -13.60 -2.15 15.30
C ILE A 133 -14.31 -3.40 15.82
N LYS A 134 -13.72 -4.57 15.62
CA LYS A 134 -14.34 -5.86 15.99
C LYS A 134 -14.65 -5.96 17.47
N SER A 135 -13.73 -5.49 18.32
CA SER A 135 -13.81 -5.66 19.77
C SER A 135 -14.85 -4.75 20.46
N SER A 136 -15.12 -3.57 19.92
CA SER A 136 -16.10 -2.63 20.47
C SER A 136 -17.38 -2.51 19.64
N SER A 137 -17.37 -3.00 18.40
CA SER A 137 -18.41 -2.78 17.39
C SER A 137 -18.65 -1.32 16.99
N GLU A 138 -17.81 -0.38 17.46
CA GLU A 138 -17.81 1.02 17.02
C GLU A 138 -17.49 1.10 15.53
N PHE A 139 -18.07 2.09 14.85
CA PHE A 139 -17.87 2.27 13.41
C PHE A 139 -17.55 3.72 13.03
N LEU A 140 -16.72 3.86 11.99
CA LEU A 140 -16.41 5.12 11.33
C LEU A 140 -16.94 5.05 9.90
N THR A 141 -17.67 6.07 9.50
CA THR A 141 -18.25 6.19 8.16
C THR A 141 -17.65 7.38 7.43
N ILE A 142 -17.13 7.15 6.23
CA ILE A 142 -16.50 8.18 5.41
C ILE A 142 -17.13 8.13 4.01
N PRO A 143 -18.16 8.95 3.73
CA PRO A 143 -18.66 9.13 2.39
C PRO A 143 -17.54 9.72 1.52
N ARG A 144 -17.26 9.05 0.42
CA ARG A 144 -16.16 9.36 -0.50
C ARG A 144 -16.67 10.32 -1.57
N ASP A 145 -15.82 11.25 -1.98
CA ASP A 145 -16.08 12.07 -3.16
C ASP A 145 -15.99 11.22 -4.44
N GLU A 146 -16.66 11.69 -5.50
CA GLU A 146 -16.60 11.18 -6.88
C GLU A 146 -15.26 11.52 -7.56
N ASN A 147 -14.35 12.22 -6.89
CA ASN A 147 -13.06 12.58 -7.45
C ASN A 147 -12.18 11.32 -7.66
N PRO A 148 -11.81 11.00 -8.92
CA PRO A 148 -10.97 9.85 -9.26
C PRO A 148 -9.59 9.88 -8.61
N GLU A 149 -9.08 11.07 -8.31
CA GLU A 149 -7.71 11.30 -7.84
C GLU A 149 -7.61 11.31 -6.30
N ALA A 150 -8.73 11.34 -5.57
CA ALA A 150 -8.70 11.36 -4.11
C ALA A 150 -8.33 9.99 -3.54
N MET A 151 -7.43 9.97 -2.56
CA MET A 151 -7.00 8.77 -1.82
C MET A 151 -7.35 8.91 -0.34
N TYR A 152 -7.91 7.85 0.23
CA TYR A 152 -8.15 7.76 1.68
C TYR A 152 -7.26 6.68 2.26
N GLY A 153 -6.54 7.01 3.31
CA GLY A 153 -5.69 6.10 4.06
C GLY A 153 -6.31 5.70 5.40
N ILE A 154 -5.99 4.49 5.88
CA ILE A 154 -6.04 4.14 7.29
C ILE A 154 -4.60 3.87 7.71
N HIS A 155 -4.14 4.51 8.77
CA HIS A 155 -2.81 4.32 9.34
C HIS A 155 -2.94 3.79 10.76
N PHE A 156 -2.43 2.59 11.00
CA PHE A 156 -2.39 1.96 12.31
C PHE A 156 -1.12 2.37 13.05
N LEU A 157 -1.23 3.20 14.08
CA LEU A 157 -0.03 3.66 14.80
C LEU A 157 0.77 2.53 15.44
N LYS A 158 0.09 1.47 15.90
CA LYS A 158 0.73 0.34 16.57
C LYS A 158 1.69 -0.44 15.67
N SER A 159 1.25 -0.76 14.46
CA SER A 159 2.03 -1.53 13.48
C SER A 159 2.70 -0.65 12.43
N ASN A 160 2.42 0.66 12.44
CA ASN A 160 2.75 1.62 11.39
C ASN A 160 2.22 1.23 9.99
N GLU A 161 1.30 0.27 9.93
CA GLU A 161 0.67 -0.20 8.70
C GLU A 161 -0.24 0.89 8.11
N LYS A 162 -0.24 1.02 6.78
CA LYS A 162 -1.12 1.89 6.03
C LYS A 162 -1.93 1.12 4.99
N ILE A 163 -3.21 1.43 4.89
CA ILE A 163 -4.15 0.88 3.92
C ILE A 163 -4.72 2.04 3.12
N PHE A 164 -4.56 2.05 1.81
CA PHE A 164 -5.07 3.13 0.96
C PHE A 164 -6.18 2.64 0.04
N PHE A 165 -7.16 3.50 -0.16
CA PHE A 165 -8.30 3.29 -1.03
C PHE A 165 -8.31 4.39 -2.11
N ASN A 166 -8.61 4.03 -3.36
CA ASN A 166 -8.92 4.94 -4.47
C ASN A 166 -10.39 4.81 -4.91
N GLU A 167 -10.75 5.49 -6.01
CA GLU A 167 -12.10 5.45 -6.58
C GLU A 167 -12.58 4.04 -6.93
N LYS A 168 -11.66 3.08 -7.16
CA LYS A 168 -11.96 1.71 -7.58
C LYS A 168 -12.07 0.75 -6.40
N GLY A 169 -11.60 1.13 -5.21
CA GLY A 169 -11.68 0.34 -3.99
C GLY A 169 -10.38 0.45 -3.20
N LEU A 170 -9.97 -0.64 -2.56
CA LEU A 170 -8.63 -0.74 -1.98
C LEU A 170 -7.58 -0.63 -3.09
N GLU A 171 -6.60 0.23 -2.94
CA GLU A 171 -5.56 0.45 -3.94
C GLU A 171 -4.25 -0.25 -3.55
N TYR A 172 -3.78 -0.01 -2.34
CA TYR A 172 -2.58 -0.67 -1.83
C TYR A 172 -2.54 -0.78 -0.31
N ARG A 173 -1.70 -1.69 0.16
CA ARG A 173 -1.38 -1.89 1.56
C ARG A 173 0.13 -1.84 1.70
N ALA A 174 0.61 -0.92 2.52
CA ALA A 174 2.02 -0.74 2.82
C ALA A 174 2.22 -0.93 4.32
N ARG A 175 3.26 -1.65 4.72
CA ARG A 175 3.79 -1.57 6.07
C ARG A 175 5.09 -0.80 5.99
N ASP A 176 5.01 0.52 6.15
CA ASP A 176 6.20 1.26 6.52
C ASP A 176 6.43 0.92 7.99
N ILE A 177 7.54 0.32 8.39
CA ILE A 177 7.94 0.36 9.81
C ILE A 177 9.26 1.12 9.85
N GLU A 178 9.20 2.43 9.61
CA GLU A 178 10.40 3.26 9.62
C GLU A 178 10.94 3.55 11.02
N GLU A 179 10.18 3.31 12.10
CA GLU A 179 10.74 3.20 13.45
C GLU A 179 9.95 2.14 14.23
N GLY A 180 10.47 0.91 14.34
CA GLY A 180 9.91 -0.08 15.27
C GLY A 180 9.93 -1.55 14.87
N SER A 181 10.25 -1.90 13.62
CA SER A 181 10.50 -3.29 13.24
C SER A 181 11.98 -3.48 12.99
N THR A 182 12.54 -4.51 13.60
CA THR A 182 13.91 -4.95 13.36
C THR A 182 13.96 -6.12 12.38
N ASN A 183 12.81 -6.60 11.87
CA ASN A 183 12.67 -7.83 11.10
C ASN A 183 11.74 -7.60 9.89
N GLY A 184 11.88 -8.44 8.86
CA GLY A 184 11.01 -8.39 7.69
C GLY A 184 9.58 -8.84 7.94
N ASP A 185 8.67 -8.38 7.08
CA ASP A 185 7.22 -8.50 7.21
C ASP A 185 6.62 -9.62 6.36
N THR A 186 5.49 -10.19 6.80
CA THR A 186 4.64 -11.02 5.93
C THR A 186 3.40 -10.24 5.50
N LEU A 187 3.30 -9.89 4.21
CA LEU A 187 2.15 -9.23 3.59
C LEU A 187 1.23 -10.28 2.98
N LYS A 188 -0.09 -10.18 3.23
CA LYS A 188 -1.09 -11.11 2.69
C LYS A 188 -2.12 -10.40 1.82
N GLY A 189 -2.39 -10.98 0.66
CA GLY A 189 -3.37 -10.54 -0.33
C GLY A 189 -4.80 -10.48 0.18
N SER A 190 -5.62 -9.65 -0.46
CA SER A 190 -7.06 -9.57 -0.23
C SER A 190 -7.80 -9.48 -1.57
N SER A 191 -9.12 -9.67 -1.57
CA SER A 191 -9.96 -9.60 -2.77
C SER A 191 -10.00 -8.23 -3.44
N PHE A 192 -9.38 -7.19 -2.88
CA PHE A 192 -9.38 -5.84 -3.46
C PHE A 192 -8.00 -5.22 -3.70
N LEU A 193 -6.89 -5.86 -3.28
CA LEU A 193 -5.56 -5.32 -3.51
C LEU A 193 -5.17 -5.35 -5.00
N SER A 194 -4.53 -4.27 -5.46
CA SER A 194 -3.88 -4.18 -6.77
C SER A 194 -2.39 -3.85 -6.69
N THR A 195 -1.91 -3.29 -5.57
CA THR A 195 -0.48 -3.05 -5.34
C THR A 195 -0.04 -3.47 -3.93
N PHE A 196 1.12 -4.11 -3.84
CA PHE A 196 1.78 -4.56 -2.61
C PHE A 196 3.15 -3.91 -2.50
N ILE A 197 3.46 -3.34 -1.34
CA ILE A 197 4.70 -2.62 -1.08
C ILE A 197 5.29 -3.13 0.23
N GLY A 198 6.45 -3.78 0.14
CA GLY A 198 7.25 -4.21 1.27
C GLY A 198 7.92 -3.06 2.02
N SER A 199 8.54 -3.39 3.13
CA SER A 199 9.29 -2.53 4.04
C SER A 199 10.72 -2.29 3.52
N LYS A 200 11.69 -2.08 4.41
CA LYS A 200 13.12 -1.96 4.06
C LYS A 200 13.94 -3.18 4.49
N PHE A 201 13.26 -4.23 4.92
CA PHE A 201 13.80 -5.47 5.43
C PHE A 201 13.26 -6.64 4.60
N ASN A 202 13.85 -7.83 4.76
CA ASN A 202 13.51 -9.02 3.98
C ASN A 202 12.06 -9.49 4.19
N ASP A 203 11.16 -9.12 3.30
CA ASP A 203 9.75 -9.39 3.39
C ASP A 203 9.32 -10.68 2.69
N VAL A 204 8.13 -11.16 3.05
CA VAL A 204 7.42 -12.22 2.36
C VAL A 204 6.02 -11.75 1.97
N ILE A 205 5.77 -11.58 0.67
CA ILE A 205 4.48 -11.15 0.14
C ILE A 205 3.74 -12.38 -0.39
N TYR A 206 2.61 -12.73 0.21
CA TYR A 206 1.71 -13.81 -0.24
C TYR A 206 0.42 -13.24 -0.83
N ASP A 207 0.28 -13.24 -2.16
CA ASP A 207 -1.01 -12.95 -2.80
C ASP A 207 -1.72 -14.23 -3.24
N ASN A 208 -2.63 -14.71 -2.38
CA ASN A 208 -3.53 -15.84 -2.66
C ASN A 208 -2.82 -17.13 -3.13
N TRP A 209 -1.61 -17.39 -2.65
CA TRP A 209 -0.79 -18.57 -2.97
C TRP A 209 -0.82 -19.64 -1.87
N PRO A 210 -0.83 -20.97 -2.18
CA PRO A 210 -1.08 -21.59 -3.49
C PRO A 210 -2.58 -21.77 -3.74
N GLN A 211 -3.07 -21.41 -4.94
CA GLN A 211 -4.47 -21.67 -5.29
C GLN A 211 -4.70 -23.16 -5.57
N THR A 212 -5.58 -23.82 -4.82
CA THR A 212 -5.76 -25.28 -4.90
C THR A 212 -7.14 -25.76 -5.36
N LYS A 213 -8.15 -24.90 -5.61
CA LYS A 213 -9.49 -25.45 -5.93
C LYS A 213 -10.49 -24.59 -6.71
N TYR A 214 -10.47 -23.28 -6.52
CA TYR A 214 -11.38 -22.36 -7.21
C TYR A 214 -10.61 -21.08 -7.46
N PRO A 215 -10.25 -20.72 -8.70
CA PRO A 215 -9.59 -19.45 -8.91
C PRO A 215 -10.60 -18.35 -8.51
N PRO A 216 -10.32 -17.50 -7.51
CA PRO A 216 -10.96 -16.20 -7.48
C PRO A 216 -10.68 -15.50 -8.83
N ALA A 217 -11.43 -14.43 -9.14
CA ALA A 217 -11.21 -13.67 -10.36
C ALA A 217 -9.71 -13.40 -10.57
N ILE A 218 -9.19 -13.72 -11.75
CA ILE A 218 -7.79 -13.48 -12.14
C ILE A 218 -7.48 -12.00 -11.92
N LYS A 219 -6.37 -11.71 -11.24
CA LYS A 219 -5.96 -10.34 -10.88
C LYS A 219 -4.69 -9.93 -11.58
N HIS A 220 -4.43 -8.64 -11.64
CA HIS A 220 -3.22 -8.08 -12.25
C HIS A 220 -2.63 -7.12 -11.23
N ASN A 221 -1.68 -7.62 -10.45
CA ASN A 221 -1.18 -6.92 -9.29
C ASN A 221 0.23 -6.40 -9.50
N THR A 222 0.56 -5.32 -8.81
CA THR A 222 1.91 -4.76 -8.75
C THR A 222 2.55 -5.11 -7.41
N TYR A 223 3.81 -5.53 -7.43
CA TYR A 223 4.59 -5.90 -6.25
C TYR A 223 5.86 -5.08 -6.22
N ILE A 224 6.15 -4.47 -5.08
CA ILE A 224 7.37 -3.72 -4.82
C ILE A 224 7.93 -4.27 -3.52
N GLY A 225 9.08 -4.98 -3.57
CA GLY A 225 9.76 -5.45 -2.37
C GLY A 225 10.28 -4.29 -1.50
N ASN A 226 10.75 -3.22 -2.19
CA ASN A 226 11.58 -2.16 -1.63
C ASN A 226 12.94 -2.73 -1.22
N LYS A 227 13.51 -2.33 -0.08
CA LYS A 227 14.84 -2.80 0.32
C LYS A 227 14.72 -4.11 1.10
N GLY A 228 15.75 -4.94 1.02
CA GLY A 228 15.76 -6.26 1.63
C GLY A 228 15.93 -7.34 0.57
N ASN A 229 16.09 -8.58 1.04
CA ASN A 229 16.01 -9.75 0.18
C ASN A 229 14.59 -10.31 0.31
N ASP A 230 13.72 -9.92 -0.61
CA ASP A 230 12.28 -10.16 -0.48
C ASP A 230 11.82 -11.42 -1.21
N VAL A 231 10.75 -12.05 -0.73
CA VAL A 231 10.11 -13.19 -1.39
C VAL A 231 8.67 -12.85 -1.74
N VAL A 232 8.34 -12.83 -3.03
CA VAL A 232 7.00 -12.48 -3.51
C VAL A 232 6.33 -13.68 -4.18
N TYR A 233 5.17 -14.08 -3.67
CA TYR A 233 4.26 -15.04 -4.28
C TYR A 233 3.09 -14.30 -4.91
N GLY A 234 3.21 -13.96 -6.21
CA GLY A 234 2.30 -13.05 -6.91
C GLY A 234 0.97 -13.65 -7.38
N GLY A 235 0.77 -14.96 -7.20
CA GLY A 235 -0.47 -15.64 -7.61
C GLY A 235 -0.66 -15.68 -9.13
N GLN A 236 -1.88 -15.89 -9.61
CA GLN A 236 -2.21 -15.96 -11.04
C GLN A 236 -2.54 -14.59 -11.63
N GLY A 237 -1.97 -14.28 -12.80
CA GLY A 237 -2.41 -13.16 -13.63
C GLY A 237 -1.29 -12.46 -14.41
N ASN A 238 -1.56 -11.28 -14.94
CA ASN A 238 -0.55 -10.39 -15.51
C ASN A 238 -0.03 -9.50 -14.39
N ASN A 239 0.91 -10.03 -13.63
CA ASN A 239 1.51 -9.31 -12.51
C ASN A 239 2.69 -8.45 -12.98
N LYS A 240 2.97 -7.41 -12.21
CA LYS A 240 4.09 -6.50 -12.38
C LYS A 240 4.96 -6.57 -11.12
N PHE A 241 6.19 -7.03 -11.24
CA PHE A 241 7.16 -7.02 -10.15
C PHE A 241 8.14 -5.88 -10.38
N ILE A 242 8.25 -4.94 -9.45
CA ILE A 242 9.17 -3.81 -9.54
C ILE A 242 10.39 -4.11 -8.69
N TRP A 243 11.56 -4.02 -9.31
CA TRP A 243 12.86 -4.16 -8.66
C TRP A 243 13.82 -3.11 -9.17
N SER A 244 14.56 -2.47 -8.26
CA SER A 244 15.60 -1.50 -8.57
C SER A 244 16.94 -1.99 -8.02
N PRO A 245 18.06 -1.71 -8.70
CA PRO A 245 19.35 -1.86 -8.06
C PRO A 245 19.43 -1.04 -6.76
N GLY A 246 19.89 -1.66 -5.69
CA GLY A 246 19.93 -1.15 -4.33
C GLY A 246 18.79 -1.66 -3.44
N ASP A 247 17.83 -2.40 -4.01
CA ASP A 247 16.73 -3.03 -3.28
C ASP A 247 17.24 -4.28 -2.54
N GLY A 248 17.98 -5.14 -3.21
CA GLY A 248 18.56 -6.35 -2.63
C GLY A 248 18.31 -7.58 -3.49
N ASN A 249 18.46 -8.77 -2.91
CA ASN A 249 18.36 -10.03 -3.63
C ASN A 249 16.98 -10.68 -3.50
N ASP A 250 16.09 -10.37 -4.43
CA ASP A 250 14.70 -10.81 -4.35
C ASP A 250 14.43 -12.15 -5.03
N THR A 251 13.35 -12.81 -4.61
CA THR A 251 12.84 -14.04 -5.20
C THR A 251 11.36 -13.91 -5.54
N TYR A 252 11.00 -14.09 -6.81
CA TYR A 252 9.62 -14.00 -7.29
C TYR A 252 9.08 -15.35 -7.74
N TYR A 253 7.91 -15.70 -7.23
CA TYR A 253 7.08 -16.82 -7.62
C TYR A 253 5.81 -16.29 -8.27
N ASP A 254 5.55 -16.68 -9.51
CA ASP A 254 4.35 -16.32 -10.26
C ASP A 254 3.63 -17.59 -10.70
N GLN A 255 2.29 -17.60 -10.61
CA GLN A 255 1.52 -18.85 -10.71
C GLN A 255 0.95 -19.06 -12.11
N CYS A 256 1.09 -20.27 -12.63
CA CYS A 256 0.28 -20.75 -13.75
C CYS A 256 -0.62 -21.89 -13.31
N ILE A 257 -1.92 -21.81 -13.63
CA ILE A 257 -2.89 -22.86 -13.29
C ILE A 257 -3.43 -23.48 -14.58
N SER A 258 -3.33 -24.81 -14.69
CA SER A 258 -3.92 -25.61 -15.78
C SER A 258 -3.58 -25.09 -17.19
N ASN A 259 -2.31 -24.71 -17.43
CA ASN A 259 -1.81 -24.17 -18.70
C ASN A 259 -2.48 -22.86 -19.17
N LYS A 260 -3.24 -22.16 -18.31
CA LYS A 260 -3.77 -20.81 -18.57
C LYS A 260 -2.83 -19.76 -17.99
N CYS A 261 -1.57 -19.80 -18.42
CA CYS A 261 -0.56 -18.87 -17.93
C CYS A 261 -0.84 -17.49 -18.52
N ILE A 262 -1.15 -16.52 -17.67
CA ILE A 262 -1.09 -15.12 -18.03
C ILE A 262 0.31 -14.67 -17.70
N LYS A 263 0.94 -13.97 -18.65
CA LYS A 263 2.35 -13.63 -18.52
C LYS A 263 2.52 -12.34 -17.74
N SER A 264 3.26 -12.43 -16.66
CA SER A 264 3.72 -11.31 -15.86
C SER A 264 5.01 -10.73 -16.43
N HIS A 265 5.43 -9.60 -15.89
CA HIS A 265 6.69 -8.97 -16.24
C HIS A 265 7.37 -8.36 -15.02
N ILE A 266 8.68 -8.22 -15.13
CA ILE A 266 9.47 -7.40 -14.22
C ILE A 266 9.57 -6.00 -14.83
N GLU A 267 9.44 -4.98 -14.01
CA GLU A 267 9.77 -3.61 -14.35
C GLU A 267 11.00 -3.17 -13.57
N ILE A 268 12.03 -2.75 -14.28
CA ILE A 268 13.24 -2.20 -13.70
C ILE A 268 13.28 -0.72 -14.03
N PRO A 269 13.24 0.20 -13.05
CA PRO A 269 13.17 1.62 -13.30
C PRO A 269 14.56 2.21 -13.65
N LEU A 270 15.28 1.56 -14.56
CA LEU A 270 16.58 1.97 -15.09
C LEU A 270 16.46 2.45 -16.54
N SER A 271 17.52 3.11 -17.01
CA SER A 271 17.62 3.66 -18.36
C SER A 271 18.08 2.67 -19.42
N ALA A 272 18.74 1.55 -19.08
CA ALA A 272 19.25 0.58 -20.06
C ALA A 272 19.52 -0.82 -19.49
N LYS A 273 19.63 -1.82 -20.39
CA LYS A 273 19.84 -3.26 -20.09
C LYS A 273 21.30 -3.72 -19.95
N GLN A 274 22.24 -2.92 -20.46
CA GLN A 274 23.69 -3.14 -20.47
C GLN A 274 24.32 -3.45 -19.10
N ASP A 275 23.71 -2.96 -18.02
CA ASP A 275 24.18 -3.18 -16.64
C ASP A 275 23.66 -4.48 -16.04
N LEU A 276 22.84 -5.22 -16.79
CA LEU A 276 22.29 -6.49 -16.38
C LEU A 276 23.00 -7.66 -17.07
N ILE A 277 23.03 -8.77 -16.35
CA ILE A 277 23.30 -10.10 -16.87
C ILE A 277 22.05 -10.93 -16.58
N TYR A 278 21.59 -11.72 -17.54
CA TYR A 278 20.43 -12.56 -17.35
C TYR A 278 20.65 -13.94 -17.95
N TYR A 279 20.32 -14.96 -17.19
CA TYR A 279 20.52 -16.35 -17.58
C TYR A 279 19.48 -17.24 -16.90
N SER A 280 19.26 -18.40 -17.50
CA SER A 280 18.50 -19.48 -16.89
C SER A 280 19.45 -20.53 -16.33
N THR A 281 19.05 -21.19 -15.27
CA THR A 281 19.81 -22.27 -14.64
C THR A 281 18.84 -23.21 -13.91
N ASN A 282 19.33 -24.32 -13.36
CA ASN A 282 18.54 -25.25 -12.55
C ASN A 282 18.90 -25.09 -11.07
N ASN A 283 17.90 -25.10 -10.21
CA ASN A 283 18.06 -24.98 -8.76
C ASN A 283 18.43 -26.31 -8.04
N GLY A 284 18.74 -27.36 -8.80
CA GLY A 284 19.02 -28.71 -8.29
C GLY A 284 17.80 -29.63 -8.24
N ASN A 285 16.58 -29.11 -8.42
CA ASN A 285 15.32 -29.87 -8.32
C ASN A 285 14.58 -30.02 -9.66
N GLN A 286 15.26 -29.80 -10.80
CA GLN A 286 14.68 -29.84 -12.16
C GLN A 286 13.78 -28.64 -12.52
N ASP A 287 13.65 -27.66 -11.63
CA ASP A 287 13.00 -26.40 -11.95
C ASP A 287 14.00 -25.44 -12.60
N ASN A 288 13.62 -24.89 -13.76
CA ASN A 288 14.35 -23.77 -14.34
C ASN A 288 14.11 -22.50 -13.52
N VAL A 289 15.19 -21.82 -13.21
CA VAL A 289 15.20 -20.53 -12.53
C VAL A 289 15.79 -19.51 -13.48
N LEU A 290 15.23 -18.31 -13.47
CA LEU A 290 15.80 -17.16 -14.14
C LEU A 290 16.50 -16.28 -13.11
N VAL A 291 17.74 -15.91 -13.41
CA VAL A 291 18.49 -14.92 -12.65
C VAL A 291 18.65 -13.68 -13.51
N ILE A 292 18.35 -12.51 -12.95
CA ILE A 292 18.72 -11.21 -13.52
C ILE A 292 19.61 -10.52 -12.49
N TRP A 293 20.87 -10.32 -12.85
CA TRP A 293 21.93 -9.83 -12.00
C TRP A 293 22.36 -8.43 -12.44
N HIS A 294 22.52 -7.52 -11.50
CA HIS A 294 23.02 -6.18 -11.77
C HIS A 294 24.52 -6.08 -11.47
N LYS A 295 25.31 -5.75 -12.50
CA LYS A 295 26.78 -5.86 -12.49
C LYS A 295 27.45 -5.00 -11.40
N SER A 296 26.91 -3.81 -11.12
CA SER A 296 27.59 -2.83 -10.27
C SER A 296 27.18 -2.92 -8.80
N THR A 297 25.91 -3.21 -8.50
CA THR A 297 25.46 -3.41 -7.10
C THR A 297 25.70 -4.83 -6.61
N ASN A 298 25.92 -5.76 -7.54
CA ASN A 298 26.09 -7.18 -7.26
C ASN A 298 24.87 -7.84 -6.63
N GLU A 299 23.70 -7.27 -6.93
CA GLU A 299 22.41 -7.80 -6.50
C GLU A 299 21.71 -8.49 -7.66
N TYR A 300 20.73 -9.33 -7.33
CA TYR A 300 20.02 -10.10 -8.34
C TYR A 300 18.59 -10.40 -7.94
N ILE A 301 17.74 -10.58 -8.94
CA ILE A 301 16.43 -11.20 -8.75
C ILE A 301 16.44 -12.63 -9.27
N THR A 302 15.74 -13.48 -8.54
CA THR A 302 15.51 -14.89 -8.87
C THR A 302 14.05 -15.08 -9.20
N VAL A 303 13.73 -15.50 -10.41
CA VAL A 303 12.36 -15.87 -10.79
C VAL A 303 12.26 -17.39 -10.85
N MET A 304 11.40 -17.92 -9.99
CA MET A 304 11.13 -19.35 -9.89
C MET A 304 10.09 -19.74 -10.93
N ARG A 305 10.38 -20.72 -11.78
CA ARG A 305 9.48 -21.19 -12.84
C ARG A 305 8.95 -22.59 -12.50
N GLU A 306 7.69 -22.66 -12.10
CA GLU A 306 7.00 -23.93 -11.79
C GLU A 306 6.92 -24.81 -13.05
N GLU A 307 7.38 -26.07 -12.97
CA GLU A 307 7.36 -27.04 -14.08
C GLU A 307 7.95 -26.50 -15.41
N ASN A 308 8.93 -25.59 -15.32
CA ASN A 308 9.53 -24.90 -16.48
C ASN A 308 8.56 -23.97 -17.24
N LEU A 309 7.44 -23.57 -16.64
CA LEU A 309 6.51 -22.61 -17.21
C LEU A 309 7.05 -21.19 -17.05
N ASN A 310 7.21 -20.48 -18.17
CA ASN A 310 7.66 -19.07 -18.16
C ASN A 310 6.53 -18.15 -17.70
N THR A 311 6.25 -18.07 -16.40
CA THR A 311 5.18 -17.23 -15.84
C THR A 311 5.49 -15.73 -15.95
N ILE A 312 6.77 -15.38 -15.77
CA ILE A 312 7.31 -14.05 -16.11
C ILE A 312 8.00 -14.11 -17.47
N SER A 313 7.52 -13.34 -18.46
CA SER A 313 7.99 -13.43 -19.84
C SER A 313 8.84 -12.25 -20.30
N ALA A 314 8.91 -11.17 -19.54
CA ALA A 314 9.63 -9.98 -19.96
C ALA A 314 10.22 -9.17 -18.82
N VAL A 315 11.32 -8.46 -19.10
CA VAL A 315 11.80 -7.32 -18.32
C VAL A 315 11.55 -6.06 -19.12
N LYS A 316 10.86 -5.09 -18.52
CA LYS A 316 10.60 -3.78 -19.11
C LYS A 316 11.35 -2.70 -18.36
N PHE A 317 11.87 -1.71 -19.09
CA PHE A 317 12.60 -0.59 -18.53
C PHE A 317 11.76 0.68 -18.59
N SER A 318 11.70 1.45 -17.51
CA SER A 318 10.87 2.66 -17.45
C SER A 318 11.41 3.82 -18.32
N GLY A 319 12.70 3.77 -18.70
CA GLY A 319 13.39 4.80 -19.50
C GLY A 319 13.31 4.66 -21.03
N GLY A 320 12.66 3.63 -21.58
CA GLY A 320 12.61 3.40 -23.03
C GLY A 320 11.67 2.27 -23.47
N LYS A 321 11.56 2.05 -24.79
CA LYS A 321 10.79 0.92 -25.37
C LYS A 321 11.52 -0.42 -25.28
N GLU A 322 12.69 -0.47 -24.63
CA GLU A 322 13.48 -1.70 -24.54
C GLU A 322 12.77 -2.72 -23.65
N THR A 323 12.71 -3.96 -24.14
CA THR A 323 12.13 -5.09 -23.44
C THR A 323 13.04 -6.30 -23.69
N ILE A 324 13.40 -7.02 -22.63
CA ILE A 324 14.07 -8.31 -22.76
C ILE A 324 12.97 -9.37 -22.82
N ASN A 325 12.95 -10.19 -23.88
CA ASN A 325 12.02 -11.30 -23.97
C ASN A 325 12.63 -12.54 -23.30
N LEU A 326 12.15 -12.84 -22.10
CA LEU A 326 12.71 -13.87 -21.25
C LEU A 326 12.40 -15.31 -21.71
N ILE A 327 11.67 -15.47 -22.81
CA ILE A 327 11.35 -16.76 -23.41
C ILE A 327 12.38 -17.15 -24.47
N ASN A 328 12.87 -16.19 -25.25
CA ASN A 328 13.68 -16.46 -26.44
C ASN A 328 15.14 -16.01 -26.27
N ASP A 329 15.41 -15.05 -25.38
CA ASP A 329 16.69 -14.34 -25.38
C ASP A 329 17.63 -14.79 -24.25
N ILE A 330 17.41 -15.97 -23.65
CA ILE A 330 18.11 -16.38 -22.43
C ILE A 330 18.99 -17.61 -22.64
N GLU A 331 20.27 -17.48 -22.29
CA GLU A 331 21.21 -18.59 -22.22
C GLU A 331 20.96 -19.48 -21.00
N TYR A 332 21.22 -20.78 -21.14
CA TYR A 332 21.16 -21.73 -20.03
C TYR A 332 22.56 -22.03 -19.49
N LEU A 333 22.81 -21.71 -18.23
CA LEU A 333 24.07 -22.01 -17.54
C LEU A 333 23.89 -23.16 -16.55
N PHE A 334 24.72 -24.20 -16.71
CA PHE A 334 24.76 -25.33 -15.77
C PHE A 334 25.44 -24.93 -14.46
N ASP A 335 24.88 -25.38 -13.33
CA ASP A 335 25.37 -25.16 -11.98
C ASP A 335 25.63 -23.69 -11.64
N ALA A 336 24.74 -22.79 -12.08
CA ALA A 336 24.81 -21.35 -11.82
C ALA A 336 23.84 -20.91 -10.71
N TYR A 337 23.36 -21.86 -9.89
CA TYR A 337 22.50 -21.63 -8.74
C TYR A 337 23.11 -22.25 -7.45
N PRO A 338 23.04 -21.57 -6.28
CA PRO A 338 22.57 -20.20 -6.11
C PRO A 338 23.52 -19.21 -6.80
N PRO A 339 23.00 -18.06 -7.25
CA PRO A 339 23.83 -17.09 -7.95
C PRO A 339 24.72 -16.39 -6.90
N THR A 340 26.03 -16.50 -7.08
CA THR A 340 27.05 -16.00 -6.13
C THR A 340 28.13 -15.24 -6.88
N GLN A 341 28.96 -14.48 -6.16
CA GLN A 341 30.11 -13.82 -6.76
C GLN A 341 31.05 -14.81 -7.47
N ASP A 342 31.27 -16.00 -6.91
CA ASP A 342 32.11 -17.03 -7.55
C ASP A 342 31.54 -17.50 -8.89
N ILE A 343 30.20 -17.65 -8.98
CA ILE A 343 29.51 -17.96 -10.24
C ILE A 343 29.67 -16.79 -11.22
N PHE A 344 29.51 -15.56 -10.73
CA PHE A 344 29.72 -14.36 -11.55
C PHE A 344 31.15 -14.34 -12.10
N ASP A 345 32.15 -14.57 -11.25
CA ASP A 345 33.55 -14.54 -11.65
C ASP A 345 33.90 -15.67 -12.61
N LYS A 346 33.29 -16.84 -12.43
CA LYS A 346 33.47 -18.01 -13.30
C LYS A 346 32.94 -17.78 -14.72
N TYR A 347 31.74 -17.20 -14.85
CA TYR A 347 31.06 -17.09 -16.15
C TYR A 347 31.21 -15.71 -16.80
N PHE A 348 31.42 -14.65 -16.01
CA PHE A 348 31.31 -13.26 -16.48
C PHE A 348 32.52 -12.37 -16.15
N ALA A 349 33.42 -12.75 -15.23
CA ALA A 349 34.64 -11.96 -14.99
C ALA A 349 35.70 -12.21 -16.08
N LYS A 350 36.26 -11.10 -16.60
CA LYS A 350 37.28 -10.99 -17.67
C LYS A 350 36.75 -10.97 -19.10
N GLY A 351 36.09 -9.88 -19.51
CA GLY A 351 35.94 -9.52 -20.93
C GLY A 351 35.29 -10.59 -21.82
N ASN A 352 34.63 -11.59 -21.23
CA ASN A 352 33.77 -12.52 -21.93
C ASN A 352 32.42 -11.79 -22.13
N ASP A 353 32.41 -10.88 -23.10
CA ASP A 353 31.17 -10.45 -23.76
C ASP A 353 30.61 -11.58 -24.68
N ALA A 354 30.99 -12.84 -24.42
CA ALA A 354 30.57 -14.02 -25.17
C ALA A 354 29.07 -14.34 -25.03
N VAL A 355 28.30 -13.49 -24.33
CA VAL A 355 26.86 -13.72 -24.11
C VAL A 355 26.00 -12.88 -25.07
N HIS A 356 26.58 -11.98 -25.88
CA HIS A 356 25.80 -11.21 -26.86
C HIS A 356 26.43 -10.99 -28.25
N GLU A 357 27.61 -11.53 -28.54
CA GLU A 357 28.14 -11.55 -29.91
C GLU A 357 28.30 -13.00 -30.40
N ASP A 358 27.57 -13.31 -31.46
CA ASP A 358 27.57 -14.55 -32.26
C ASP A 358 26.80 -15.77 -31.74
N LEU A 359 25.47 -15.76 -31.95
CA LEU A 359 24.72 -16.90 -32.52
C LEU A 359 23.59 -16.42 -33.45
#